data_AF-A0A1E7ILF4-F1
#
_entry.id   AF-A0A1E7ILF4-F1
#
_cell.length_a   1.000
_cell.length_b   1.000
_cell.length_c   1.000
_cell.angle_alpha   90.00
_cell.angle_beta   90.00
_cell.angle_gamma   90.00
#
_symmetry.space_group_name_H-M   'P 1'
#
loop_
_entity.id
_entity.type
_entity.pdbx_description
1 polymer ?
#
loop_
_entity_poly.entity_id
_entity_poly.type
_entity_poly.pdbx_seq_one_letter_code
_entity_poly.pdbx_strand_id
1 'polypeptide(L)'
;MKKPFSIQAGFTIVELLVVVAIIGILSAVSVPAYYNHILRARQSVGQQNLFDIKTGQEKYFSLFDTYANPGVLSSADTFASYV
;
A
#
# COMPACT_ATOMS: atom_id res chain seq x y z
N MET A 1 29.92 -53.17 20.22
CA MET A 1 29.05 -52.63 19.14
C MET A 1 29.48 -51.18 18.87
N LYS A 2 30.22 -50.92 17.78
CA LYS A 2 30.71 -49.57 17.43
C LYS A 2 29.69 -48.94 16.48
N LYS A 3 29.01 -47.88 16.91
CA LYS A 3 28.08 -47.13 16.05
C LYS A 3 28.90 -46.26 15.10
N PRO A 4 28.69 -46.30 13.78
CA PRO A 4 29.41 -45.42 12.86
C PRO A 4 29.01 -43.96 13.10
N PHE A 5 29.99 -43.06 13.06
CA PHE A 5 29.72 -41.63 13.05
C PHE A 5 29.00 -41.29 11.75
N SER A 6 27.75 -40.86 11.86
CA SER A 6 27.03 -40.25 10.73
C SER A 6 27.69 -38.92 10.43
N ILE A 7 28.28 -38.78 9.23
CA ILE A 7 28.82 -37.50 8.75
C ILE A 7 27.62 -36.63 8.39
N GLN A 8 27.29 -35.68 9.27
CA GLN A 8 26.28 -34.67 8.97
C GLN A 8 26.88 -33.71 7.94
N ALA A 9 26.37 -33.74 6.70
CA ALA A 9 26.78 -32.82 5.65
C ALA A 9 26.35 -31.39 6.03
N GLY A 10 27.32 -30.50 6.20
CA GLY A 10 27.08 -29.07 6.42
C GLY A 10 26.89 -28.31 5.11
N PHE A 11 26.20 -27.17 5.18
CA PHE A 11 26.00 -26.24 4.07
C PHE A 11 27.32 -25.55 3.69
N THR A 12 27.58 -25.36 2.40
CA THR A 12 28.80 -24.71 1.93
C THR A 12 28.66 -23.18 1.93
N ILE A 13 29.77 -22.47 2.19
CA ILE A 13 29.79 -20.99 2.07
C ILE A 13 29.50 -20.56 0.62
N VAL A 14 29.91 -21.38 -0.36
CA VAL A 14 29.68 -21.11 -1.78
C VAL A 14 28.20 -21.15 -2.12
N GLU A 15 27.44 -22.11 -1.58
CA GLU A 15 25.98 -22.13 -1.75
C GLU A 15 25.32 -20.87 -1.17
N LEU A 16 25.77 -20.41 0.01
CA LEU A 16 25.28 -19.15 0.58
C LEU A 16 25.53 -17.97 -0.34
N LEU A 17 26.74 -17.90 -0.91
CA LEU A 17 27.20 -16.79 -1.74
C LEU A 17 26.36 -16.63 -3.01
N VAL A 18 26.05 -17.75 -3.67
CA VAL A 18 25.19 -17.75 -4.86
C VAL A 18 23.76 -17.34 -4.51
N VAL A 19 23.22 -17.83 -3.39
CA VAL A 19 21.86 -17.47 -2.94
C VAL A 19 21.75 -15.97 -2.66
N VAL A 20 22.71 -15.41 -1.93
CA VAL A 20 22.73 -13.96 -1.62
C VAL A 20 22.92 -13.13 -2.88
N ALA A 21 23.74 -13.59 -3.84
CA ALA A 21 23.91 -12.91 -5.12
C ALA A 21 22.59 -12.85 -5.91
N ILE A 22 21.85 -13.94 -5.98
CA ILE A 22 20.54 -13.99 -6.66
C ILE A 22 19.53 -13.06 -5.96
N ILE A 23 19.43 -13.13 -4.63
CA ILE A 23 18.53 -12.25 -3.85
C ILE A 23 18.91 -10.78 -4.04
N GLY A 24 20.21 -10.45 -4.08
CA GLY A 24 20.70 -9.10 -4.32
C GLY A 24 20.23 -8.53 -5.66
N ILE A 25 20.35 -9.31 -6.74
CA ILE A 25 19.90 -8.89 -8.09
C ILE A 25 18.39 -8.69 -8.11
N LEU A 26 17.62 -9.63 -7.56
CA LEU A 26 16.17 -9.53 -7.51
C LEU A 26 15.71 -8.33 -6.68
N SER A 27 16.32 -8.11 -5.51
CA SER A 27 15.97 -7.02 -4.59
C SER A 27 16.22 -5.64 -5.20
N ALA A 28 17.32 -5.48 -5.93
CA ALA A 28 17.68 -4.21 -6.58
C ALA A 28 16.57 -3.67 -7.50
N VAL A 29 15.85 -4.55 -8.21
CA VAL A 29 14.75 -4.16 -9.10
C VAL A 29 13.39 -4.19 -8.39
N SER A 30 13.19 -5.16 -7.48
CA SER A 30 11.89 -5.42 -6.86
C SER A 30 11.48 -4.34 -5.86
N VAL A 31 12.44 -3.84 -5.07
CA VAL A 31 12.18 -2.85 -4.03
C VAL A 31 11.65 -1.52 -4.59
N PRO A 32 12.31 -0.84 -5.56
CA PRO A 32 11.77 0.40 -6.11
C PRO A 32 10.44 0.20 -6.86
N ALA A 33 10.26 -0.94 -7.54
CA ALA A 33 9.01 -1.28 -8.21
C ALA A 33 7.84 -1.39 -7.21
N TYR A 34 8.07 -2.03 -6.06
CA TYR A 34 7.08 -2.16 -4.99
C TYR A 34 6.68 -0.81 -4.41
N TYR A 35 7.65 0.07 -4.12
CA TYR A 35 7.34 1.43 -3.63
C TYR A 35 6.53 2.24 -4.64
N ASN A 36 6.87 2.17 -5.92
CA ASN A 36 6.10 2.82 -6.98
C ASN A 36 4.66 2.29 -7.06
N HIS A 37 4.46 0.99 -6.85
CA HIS A 37 3.12 0.40 -6.81
C HIS A 37 2.28 0.96 -5.65
N ILE A 38 2.86 1.04 -4.44
CA ILE A 38 2.19 1.64 -3.27
C ILE A 38 1.84 3.11 -3.53
N LEU A 39 2.76 3.89 -4.10
CA LEU A 39 2.52 5.29 -4.40
C LEU A 39 1.36 5.48 -5.38
N ARG A 40 1.30 4.67 -6.44
CA ARG A 40 0.20 4.67 -7.41
C ARG A 40 -1.12 4.25 -6.76
N ALA A 41 -1.11 3.24 -5.90
CA ALA A 41 -2.29 2.83 -5.15
C ALA A 41 -2.82 3.96 -4.26
N ARG A 42 -1.93 4.66 -3.52
CA ARG A 42 -2.29 5.83 -2.70
C ARG A 42 -2.85 6.98 -3.54
N GLN A 43 -2.25 7.26 -4.70
CA GLN A 43 -2.76 8.27 -5.63
C GLN A 43 -4.16 7.91 -6.14
N SER A 44 -4.39 6.64 -6.50
CA SER A 44 -5.70 6.15 -6.93
C SER A 44 -6.76 6.33 -5.86
N VAL A 45 -6.44 5.99 -4.60
CA VAL A 45 -7.35 6.20 -3.46
C VAL A 45 -7.63 7.69 -3.25
N GLY A 46 -6.59 8.53 -3.32
CA GLY A 46 -6.76 9.98 -3.22
C GLY A 46 -7.67 10.55 -4.31
N GLN A 47 -7.52 10.09 -5.55
CA GLN A 47 -8.40 10.48 -6.66
C GLN A 47 -9.84 10.03 -6.43
N GLN A 48 -10.05 8.80 -5.96
CA GLN A 48 -11.39 8.30 -5.63
C GLN A 48 -12.07 9.17 -4.57
N ASN A 49 -11.36 9.48 -3.49
CA ASN A 49 -11.88 10.34 -2.42
C ASN A 49 -12.30 11.72 -2.93
N LEU A 50 -11.55 12.30 -3.88
CA LEU A 50 -11.91 13.58 -4.50
C LEU A 50 -13.17 13.47 -5.37
N PHE A 51 -13.35 12.38 -6.10
CA PHE A 51 -14.58 12.12 -6.86
C PHE A 51 -15.79 11.94 -5.95
N ASP A 52 -15.63 11.26 -4.83
CA ASP A 52 -16.69 11.06 -3.85
C ASP A 52 -17.11 12.40 -3.24
N ILE A 53 -16.14 13.23 -2.84
CA ILE A 53 -16.40 14.60 -2.35
C ILE A 53 -17.11 15.43 -3.41
N LYS A 54 -16.64 15.41 -4.66
CA LYS A 54 -17.28 16.14 -5.78
C LYS A 54 -18.75 15.72 -5.93
N THR A 55 -19.01 14.42 -5.92
CA THR A 55 -20.37 13.87 -6.06
C THR A 55 -21.25 14.32 -4.89
N GLY A 56 -20.73 14.29 -3.66
CA GLY A 56 -21.41 14.81 -2.48
C GLY A 56 -21.74 16.30 -2.58
N GLN A 57 -20.83 17.11 -3.13
CA GLN A 57 -21.04 18.54 -3.36
C GLN A 57 -22.09 18.82 -4.44
N GLU A 58 -22.11 18.07 -5.54
CA GLU A 58 -23.14 18.17 -6.58
C GLU A 58 -24.53 17.79 -6.04
N LYS A 59 -24.60 16.74 -5.21
CA LYS A 59 -25.84 16.36 -4.51
C LYS A 59 -26.32 17.47 -3.57
N TYR A 60 -25.41 18.09 -2.81
CA TYR A 60 -25.75 19.19 -1.92
C TYR A 60 -26.23 20.43 -2.69
N PHE A 61 -25.56 20.78 -3.78
CA PHE A 61 -25.98 21.88 -4.65
C PHE A 61 -27.38 21.68 -5.22
N SER A 62 -27.72 20.45 -5.64
CA SER A 62 -29.08 20.13 -6.13
C SER A 62 -30.18 20.32 -5.08
N LEU A 63 -29.85 20.33 -3.79
CA LEU A 63 -30.81 20.46 -2.68
C LEU A 63 -30.91 21.90 -2.16
N PHE A 64 -29.81 22.63 -2.16
CA PHE A 64 -29.67 23.91 -1.46
C PHE A 64 -29.24 25.08 -2.36
N ASP A 65 -29.10 24.86 -3.68
CA ASP A 65 -28.63 25.82 -4.69
C ASP A 65 -27.29 26.50 -4.33
N THR A 66 -26.51 25.87 -3.47
CA THR A 66 -25.21 26.37 -2.98
C THR A 66 -24.28 25.20 -2.69
N TYR A 67 -22.96 25.41 -2.80
CA TYR A 67 -21.96 24.40 -2.42
C TYR A 67 -21.66 24.48 -0.92
N ALA A 68 -21.36 23.33 -0.30
CA ALA A 68 -21.11 23.29 1.12
C ALA A 68 -19.79 24.00 1.46
N ASN A 69 -19.87 25.03 2.31
CA ASN A 69 -18.71 25.77 2.79
C ASN A 69 -17.88 24.85 3.73
N PRO A 70 -16.53 24.83 3.62
CA PRO A 70 -15.65 24.09 4.54
C PRO A 70 -15.97 24.27 6.04
N GLY A 71 -16.50 25.43 6.45
CA GLY A 71 -16.92 25.70 7.83
C GLY A 71 -18.16 24.92 8.32
N VAL A 72 -18.93 24.31 7.42
CA VAL A 72 -20.08 23.45 7.76
C VAL A 72 -19.66 21.97 7.84
N LEU A 73 -18.50 21.63 7.25
CA LEU A 73 -17.91 20.28 7.24
C LEU A 73 -16.97 20.01 8.43
N SER A 74 -16.65 21.04 9.24
CA SER A 74 -15.76 20.93 10.40
C SER A 74 -16.44 20.35 11.65
N SER A 75 -17.75 20.14 11.61
CA SER A 75 -18.50 19.41 12.64
C SER A 75 -18.52 17.94 12.21
N ALA A 76 -17.79 17.09 12.92
CA ALA A 76 -17.69 15.65 12.66
C ALA A 76 -19.06 14.93 12.53
N ASP A 77 -20.13 15.55 13.04
CA ASP A 77 -21.48 15.01 13.06
C ASP A 77 -22.23 15.13 11.72
N THR A 78 -21.82 16.01 10.80
CA THR A 78 -22.58 16.28 9.55
C THR A 78 -22.13 15.40 8.37
N PHE A 79 -20.90 14.86 8.40
CA PHE A 79 -20.40 13.98 7.32
C PHE A 79 -21.08 12.60 7.33
N ALA A 80 -21.44 12.11 8.53
CA ALA A 80 -22.16 10.85 8.72
C ALA A 80 -23.65 10.90 8.31
N SER A 81 -24.19 12.10 8.04
CA SER A 81 -25.60 12.29 7.65
C SER A 81 -25.81 12.29 6.13
N TYR A 82 -24.73 12.29 5.34
CA TYR A 82 -24.76 12.41 3.87
C TYR A 82 -24.09 11.25 3.12
N VAL A 83 -23.48 10.29 3.85
CA VAL A 83 -23.10 8.94 3.39
C VAL A 83 -24.20 7.97 3.82
#